data_AF-A0A4S2N8R6-F1
#
_entry.id   AF-A0A4S2N8R6-F1
#
_cell.length_a   1.000
_cell.length_b   1.000
_cell.length_c   1.000
_cell.angle_alpha   90.00
_cell.angle_beta   90.00
_cell.angle_gamma   90.00
#
_symmetry.space_group_name_H-M   'P 1'
#
loop_
_entity.id
_entity.type
_entity.pdbx_description
1 polymer ?
#
loop_
_entity_poly.entity_id
_entity_poly.type
_entity_poly.pdbx_seq_one_letter_code
_entity_poly.pdbx_strand_id
1 'polypeptide(L)'
;MATIAPTRNPPKKPTHKKPGPSSRITPTSSSSPTNTPTNRGTPQPSSTTTTISLNSPPPSTPSTQRTPSEIRRIALHHASAIQLHKSLEASILNSILNLIDLPPPAPLTFKHHLRFFTPSDYDSLIEERNIENLCGYALCANPPKRVKSTGRLVPVDGGRRWVERKQVERFCGEACGRLWRS
;
A
#
# COMPACT_ATOMS: atom_id res chain seq x y z
N MET A 1 -21.93 -70.99 3.18
CA MET A 1 -23.14 -70.23 3.58
C MET A 1 -23.09 -70.01 5.09
N ALA A 2 -22.72 -68.81 5.51
CA ALA A 2 -22.87 -68.32 6.88
C ALA A 2 -22.98 -66.79 6.81
N THR A 3 -24.18 -66.30 7.05
CA THR A 3 -24.59 -64.89 6.95
C THR A 3 -24.37 -64.22 8.30
N ILE A 4 -23.54 -63.18 8.37
CA ILE A 4 -23.40 -62.33 9.56
C ILE A 4 -23.80 -60.90 9.17
N ALA A 5 -24.82 -60.41 9.85
CA ALA A 5 -25.50 -59.14 9.61
C ALA A 5 -24.72 -57.92 10.17
N PRO A 6 -24.95 -56.70 9.63
CA PRO A 6 -24.21 -55.50 9.99
C PRO A 6 -24.79 -54.75 11.20
N THR A 7 -23.91 -54.35 12.13
CA THR A 7 -24.23 -53.52 13.30
C THR A 7 -24.40 -52.05 12.88
N ARG A 8 -25.63 -51.52 12.96
CA ARG A 8 -25.97 -50.11 12.76
C ARG A 8 -25.62 -49.29 14.01
N ASN A 9 -24.81 -48.24 13.83
CA ASN A 9 -24.60 -47.18 14.83
C ASN A 9 -25.75 -46.14 14.76
N PRO A 10 -26.28 -45.65 15.90
CA PRO A 10 -27.33 -44.64 15.90
C PRO A 10 -26.82 -43.21 15.64
N PRO A 11 -27.66 -42.32 15.07
CA PRO A 11 -27.28 -40.96 14.69
C PRO A 11 -27.16 -40.01 15.89
N LYS A 12 -26.11 -39.20 15.93
CA LYS A 12 -25.95 -38.11 16.90
C LYS A 12 -26.89 -36.95 16.53
N LYS A 13 -27.75 -36.59 17.48
CA LYS A 13 -28.77 -35.55 17.42
C LYS A 13 -28.15 -34.14 17.34
N PRO A 14 -28.73 -33.19 16.56
CA PRO A 14 -28.25 -31.82 16.48
C PRO A 14 -28.70 -31.02 17.71
N THR A 15 -27.76 -30.34 18.36
CA THR A 15 -28.05 -29.41 19.46
C THR A 15 -28.20 -27.98 18.93
N HIS A 16 -29.43 -27.55 18.74
CA HIS A 16 -29.79 -26.12 18.74
C HIS A 16 -29.79 -25.60 20.18
N LYS A 17 -29.06 -24.51 20.45
CA LYS A 17 -29.26 -23.67 21.64
C LYS A 17 -29.35 -22.19 21.25
N LYS A 18 -30.29 -21.54 21.92
CA LYS A 18 -30.99 -20.27 21.62
C LYS A 18 -30.13 -19.00 21.74
N PRO A 19 -30.57 -17.89 21.11
CA PRO A 19 -29.95 -16.57 21.20
C PRO A 19 -30.48 -15.71 22.37
N GLY A 20 -29.66 -14.75 22.82
CA GLY A 20 -30.02 -13.57 23.63
C GLY A 20 -29.02 -13.25 24.76
N PRO A 21 -28.94 -11.99 25.28
CA PRO A 21 -29.72 -10.81 24.94
C PRO A 21 -28.90 -9.63 24.38
N SER A 22 -29.67 -8.75 23.74
CA SER A 22 -29.31 -7.45 23.18
C SER A 22 -28.94 -6.44 24.28
N SER A 23 -27.79 -5.77 24.15
CA SER A 23 -27.43 -4.63 25.01
C SER A 23 -27.54 -3.32 24.26
N ARG A 24 -28.36 -2.48 24.88
CA ARG A 24 -28.89 -1.17 24.50
C ARG A 24 -27.80 -0.11 24.33
N ILE A 25 -27.99 0.71 23.30
CA ILE A 25 -27.27 1.94 23.00
C ILE A 25 -27.86 3.05 23.89
N THR A 26 -27.00 3.80 24.59
CA THR A 26 -27.36 5.08 25.23
C THR A 26 -26.47 6.20 24.67
N PRO A 27 -27.03 7.35 24.28
CA PRO A 27 -26.25 8.51 23.85
C PRO A 27 -25.89 9.36 25.07
N THR A 28 -24.61 9.73 25.20
CA THR A 28 -24.18 10.76 26.16
C THR A 28 -23.41 11.83 25.41
N SER A 29 -23.91 13.04 25.53
CA SER A 29 -23.46 14.30 24.96
C SER A 29 -22.25 14.89 25.68
N SER A 30 -21.32 15.44 24.88
CA SER A 30 -20.54 16.67 25.06
C SER A 30 -19.94 17.03 26.43
N SER A 31 -18.62 17.11 26.47
CA SER A 31 -17.90 18.21 27.13
C SER A 31 -16.46 18.33 26.61
N SER A 32 -16.14 19.51 26.07
CA SER A 32 -14.78 19.96 25.72
C SER A 32 -13.97 20.29 26.97
N PRO A 33 -12.64 20.18 26.92
CA PRO A 33 -11.80 21.14 27.63
C PRO A 33 -10.64 21.72 26.78
N THR A 34 -10.67 23.04 26.68
CA THR A 34 -9.59 24.03 26.81
C THR A 34 -8.14 23.63 26.56
N ASN A 35 -7.55 24.29 25.55
CA ASN A 35 -6.12 24.37 25.28
C ASN A 35 -5.35 25.20 26.32
N THR A 36 -4.21 24.67 26.79
CA THR A 36 -3.12 25.45 27.41
C THR A 36 -1.78 24.83 26.99
N PRO A 37 -0.81 25.59 26.44
CA PRO A 37 0.48 25.03 26.04
C PRO A 37 1.51 25.13 27.18
N THR A 38 1.99 23.97 27.63
CA THR A 38 3.12 23.87 28.57
C THR A 38 4.38 23.43 27.82
N ASN A 39 5.40 24.27 27.93
CA ASN A 39 6.73 24.15 27.37
C ASN A 39 7.62 23.27 28.26
N ARG A 40 8.23 22.20 27.72
CA ARG A 40 9.54 21.66 28.14
C ARG A 40 10.03 20.60 27.13
N GLY A 41 11.28 20.74 26.72
CA GLY A 41 11.85 20.13 25.51
C GLY A 41 12.65 18.85 25.70
N THR A 42 13.31 18.43 24.62
CA THR A 42 14.50 17.53 24.55
C THR A 42 15.05 17.55 23.10
N PRO A 43 16.21 16.93 22.77
CA PRO A 43 17.50 17.58 22.63
C PRO A 43 18.04 17.66 21.18
N GLN A 44 19.04 18.51 21.04
CA GLN A 44 19.89 18.81 19.88
C GLN A 44 20.76 17.63 19.42
N PRO A 45 21.03 17.52 18.10
CA PRO A 45 22.35 17.11 17.61
C PRO A 45 23.07 18.27 16.92
N SER A 46 24.34 18.40 17.25
CA SER A 46 25.25 19.52 16.99
C SER A 46 25.60 19.70 15.51
N SER A 47 25.41 20.91 14.99
CA SER A 47 26.00 21.37 13.73
C SER A 47 27.23 22.20 14.03
N THR A 48 28.35 21.84 13.40
CA THR A 48 29.63 22.56 13.43
C THR A 48 29.45 24.01 12.98
N THR A 49 29.78 24.94 13.87
CA THR A 49 29.75 26.39 13.66
C THR A 49 30.73 26.78 12.56
N THR A 50 30.23 27.22 11.40
CA THR A 50 30.97 28.14 10.51
C THR A 50 30.29 29.49 10.62
N THR A 51 30.88 30.34 11.45
CA THR A 51 30.49 31.73 11.66
C THR A 51 30.68 32.50 10.36
N ILE A 52 29.59 32.90 9.71
CA ILE A 52 29.64 33.94 8.66
C ILE A 52 28.80 35.11 9.15
N SER A 53 29.51 36.23 9.33
CA SER A 53 29.05 37.50 9.84
C SER A 53 27.79 38.01 9.14
N LEU A 54 26.70 38.07 9.88
CA LEU A 54 25.50 38.85 9.56
C LEU A 54 25.83 40.33 9.76
N ASN A 55 26.24 41.02 8.71
CA ASN A 55 26.02 42.47 8.54
C ASN A 55 26.54 42.94 7.18
N SER A 56 25.76 42.65 6.14
CA SER A 56 25.70 43.46 4.91
C SER A 56 24.38 43.14 4.23
N PRO A 57 23.52 44.12 3.91
CA PRO A 57 22.42 43.85 3.00
C PRO A 57 23.02 43.34 1.68
N PRO A 58 22.45 42.29 1.05
CA PRO A 58 22.88 41.90 -0.28
C PRO A 58 22.77 43.12 -1.20
N PRO A 59 23.70 43.32 -2.14
CA PRO A 59 23.61 44.41 -3.09
C PRO A 59 22.21 44.36 -3.72
N SER A 60 21.49 45.46 -3.59
CA SER A 60 20.18 45.67 -4.19
C SER A 60 20.32 45.54 -5.70
N THR A 61 20.21 44.31 -6.20
CA THR A 61 19.97 44.06 -7.62
C THR A 61 18.73 44.86 -7.99
N PRO A 62 18.78 45.67 -9.08
CA PRO A 62 17.64 46.47 -9.48
C PRO A 62 16.43 45.57 -9.60
N SER A 63 15.38 45.90 -8.86
CA SER A 63 14.06 45.28 -8.95
C SER A 63 13.53 45.50 -10.37
N THR A 64 13.97 44.68 -11.31
CA THR A 64 13.28 44.49 -12.59
C THR A 64 11.99 43.80 -12.24
N GLN A 65 10.95 44.59 -11.95
CA GLN A 65 9.61 44.07 -11.76
C GLN A 65 9.26 43.31 -13.03
N ARG A 66 9.03 41.99 -12.91
CA ARG A 66 8.60 41.17 -14.05
C ARG A 66 7.31 41.77 -14.59
N THR A 67 7.23 41.91 -15.90
CA THR A 67 6.02 42.47 -16.53
C THR A 67 4.81 41.58 -16.22
N PRO A 68 3.59 42.13 -16.19
CA PRO A 68 2.37 41.33 -16.02
C PRO A 68 2.25 40.20 -17.06
N SER A 69 2.73 40.42 -18.29
CA SER A 69 2.80 39.41 -19.34
C SER A 69 3.72 38.25 -19.00
N GLU A 70 4.89 38.53 -18.41
CA GLU A 70 5.85 37.53 -17.98
C GLU A 70 5.32 36.69 -16.82
N ILE A 71 4.67 37.34 -15.85
CA ILE A 71 4.01 36.65 -14.73
C ILE A 71 2.93 35.70 -15.25
N ARG A 72 2.08 36.15 -16.18
CA ARG A 72 1.04 35.31 -16.81
C ARG A 72 1.65 34.11 -17.53
N ARG A 73 2.73 34.32 -18.29
CA ARG A 73 3.42 33.25 -19.03
C ARG A 73 3.96 32.18 -18.07
N ILE A 74 4.59 32.60 -16.99
CA ILE A 74 5.10 31.70 -15.94
C ILE A 74 3.95 30.93 -15.29
N ALA A 75 2.85 31.61 -14.92
CA ALA A 75 1.69 30.96 -14.33
C ALA A 75 1.08 29.88 -15.24
N LEU A 76 0.94 30.17 -16.54
CA LEU A 76 0.43 29.21 -17.52
C LEU A 76 1.37 28.01 -17.70
N HIS A 77 2.68 28.24 -17.68
CA HIS A 77 3.67 27.16 -17.73
C HIS A 77 3.54 26.22 -16.53
N HIS A 78 3.46 26.76 -15.31
CA HIS A 78 3.26 25.93 -14.10
C HIS A 78 1.92 25.21 -14.11
N ALA A 79 0.83 25.89 -14.53
CA ALA A 79 -0.47 25.27 -14.65
C ALA A 79 -0.45 24.06 -15.61
N SER A 80 0.26 24.19 -16.75
CA SER A 80 0.42 23.11 -17.72
C SER A 80 1.24 21.95 -17.16
N ALA A 81 2.34 22.24 -16.45
CA ALA A 81 3.16 21.23 -15.82
C ALA A 81 2.39 20.44 -14.74
N ILE A 82 1.59 21.12 -13.92
CA ILE A 82 0.73 20.49 -12.92
C ILE A 82 -0.32 19.59 -13.61
N GLN A 83 -0.91 20.06 -14.70
CA GLN A 83 -1.91 19.28 -15.42
C GLN A 83 -1.31 18.01 -16.03
N LEU A 84 -0.09 18.10 -16.57
CA LEU A 84 0.64 16.93 -17.07
C LEU A 84 0.95 15.94 -15.93
N HIS A 85 1.33 16.43 -14.76
CA HIS A 85 1.59 15.54 -13.62
C HIS A 85 0.33 14.76 -13.23
N LYS A 86 -0.80 15.46 -13.12
CA LYS A 86 -2.10 14.83 -12.80
C LYS A 86 -2.52 13.81 -13.85
N SER A 87 -2.29 14.08 -15.14
CA SER A 87 -2.66 13.13 -16.19
C SER A 87 -1.81 11.86 -16.15
N LEU A 88 -0.53 11.98 -15.79
CA LEU A 88 0.35 10.83 -15.58
C LEU A 88 -0.06 10.01 -14.36
N GLU A 89 -0.31 10.65 -13.21
CA GLU A 89 -0.80 9.99 -12.00
C GLU A 89 -2.11 9.21 -12.27
N ALA A 90 -3.06 9.85 -12.97
CA ALA A 90 -4.32 9.21 -13.36
C ALA A 90 -4.08 8.02 -14.31
N SER A 91 -3.13 8.13 -15.24
CA SER A 91 -2.77 7.04 -16.15
C SER A 91 -2.15 5.85 -15.42
N ILE A 92 -1.32 6.09 -14.40
CA ILE A 92 -0.73 5.03 -13.57
C ILE A 92 -1.82 4.33 -12.77
N LEU A 93 -2.69 5.09 -12.09
CA LEU A 93 -3.79 4.52 -11.31
C LEU A 93 -4.72 3.68 -12.20
N ASN A 94 -5.09 4.18 -13.37
CA ASN A 94 -5.90 3.43 -14.33
C ASN A 94 -5.18 2.16 -14.80
N SER A 95 -3.87 2.22 -15.00
CA SER A 95 -3.09 1.04 -15.37
C SER A 95 -3.06 -0.01 -14.26
N ILE A 96 -2.99 0.40 -12.99
CA ILE A 96 -3.12 -0.52 -11.85
C ILE A 96 -4.48 -1.23 -11.88
N LEU A 97 -5.58 -0.48 -12.02
CA LEU A 97 -6.93 -1.03 -12.08
C LEU A 97 -7.07 -2.06 -13.22
N ASN A 98 -6.63 -1.68 -14.43
CA ASN A 98 -6.68 -2.58 -15.59
C ASN A 98 -5.84 -3.85 -15.39
N LEU A 99 -4.72 -3.77 -14.67
CA LEU A 99 -3.84 -4.91 -14.39
C LEU A 99 -4.35 -5.83 -13.28
N ILE A 100 -5.32 -5.41 -12.47
CA ILE A 100 -6.03 -6.26 -11.52
C ILE A 100 -7.02 -7.14 -12.29
N ASP A 101 -7.80 -6.52 -13.18
CA ASP A 101 -8.86 -7.16 -13.97
C ASP A 101 -8.35 -7.89 -15.23
N LEU A 102 -7.05 -7.82 -15.51
CA LEU A 102 -6.48 -8.35 -16.75
C LEU A 102 -6.70 -9.88 -16.84
N PRO A 103 -7.39 -10.39 -17.87
CA PRO A 103 -7.58 -11.82 -18.03
C PRO A 103 -6.23 -12.50 -18.33
N PRO A 104 -5.84 -13.53 -17.57
CA PRO A 104 -4.59 -14.23 -17.81
C PRO A 104 -4.72 -15.23 -18.98
N PRO A 105 -3.70 -15.36 -19.86
CA PRO A 105 -2.53 -14.50 -20.05
C PRO A 105 -2.70 -13.48 -21.20
N ALA A 106 -2.43 -12.20 -20.93
CA ALA A 106 -2.40 -11.12 -21.94
C ALA A 106 -1.06 -10.34 -21.89
N PRO A 107 0.04 -10.89 -22.44
CA PRO A 107 1.39 -10.34 -22.24
C PRO A 107 1.66 -9.02 -22.98
N LEU A 108 0.99 -8.75 -24.10
CA LEU A 108 1.18 -7.51 -24.86
C LEU A 108 0.54 -6.31 -24.14
N THR A 109 -0.68 -6.48 -23.64
CA THR A 109 -1.39 -5.44 -22.86
C THR A 109 -0.70 -5.20 -21.52
N PHE A 110 -0.17 -6.25 -20.89
CA PHE A 110 0.62 -6.13 -19.66
C PHE A 110 1.81 -5.15 -19.81
N LYS A 111 2.64 -5.32 -20.84
CA LYS A 111 3.79 -4.43 -21.07
C LYS A 111 3.39 -2.99 -21.34
N HIS A 112 2.25 -2.78 -22.00
CA HIS A 112 1.75 -1.43 -22.29
C HIS A 112 1.42 -0.66 -21.00
N HIS A 113 0.73 -1.30 -20.06
CA HIS A 113 0.34 -0.69 -18.78
C HIS A 113 1.53 -0.37 -17.86
N LEU A 114 2.63 -1.11 -17.99
CA LEU A 114 3.82 -0.91 -17.14
C LEU A 114 4.79 0.19 -17.61
N ARG A 115 4.54 0.81 -18.77
CA ARG A 115 5.51 1.75 -19.39
C ARG A 115 5.94 2.90 -18.48
N PHE A 116 5.05 3.38 -17.61
CA PHE A 116 5.30 4.52 -16.72
C PHE A 116 5.42 4.14 -15.24
N PHE A 117 5.51 2.84 -14.92
CA PHE A 117 5.59 2.40 -13.53
C PHE A 117 6.96 2.70 -12.94
N THR A 118 6.94 3.30 -11.76
CA THR A 118 8.08 3.39 -10.85
C THR A 118 8.14 2.14 -9.96
N PRO A 119 9.27 1.88 -9.28
CA PRO A 119 9.37 0.82 -8.27
C PRO A 119 8.25 0.83 -7.22
N SER A 120 7.78 2.00 -6.80
CA SER A 120 6.66 2.10 -5.84
C SER A 120 5.32 1.71 -6.46
N ASP A 121 5.07 2.05 -7.74
CA ASP A 121 3.81 1.67 -8.42
C ASP A 121 3.70 0.15 -8.58
N TYR A 122 4.84 -0.52 -8.76
CA TYR A 122 4.93 -1.98 -8.74
C TYR A 122 4.56 -2.57 -7.38
N ASP A 123 5.00 -1.95 -6.29
CA ASP A 123 4.60 -2.36 -4.95
C ASP A 123 3.10 -2.15 -4.73
N SER A 124 2.54 -1.00 -5.14
CA SER A 124 1.11 -0.71 -5.09
C SER A 124 0.29 -1.71 -5.89
N LEU A 125 0.69 -2.04 -7.13
CA LEU A 125 0.00 -3.05 -7.94
C LEU A 125 -0.03 -4.42 -7.24
N ILE A 126 1.06 -4.83 -6.60
CA ILE A 126 1.09 -6.09 -5.85
C ILE A 126 0.13 -6.03 -4.66
N GLU A 127 0.12 -4.92 -3.93
CA GLU A 127 -0.79 -4.74 -2.79
C GLU A 127 -2.25 -4.83 -3.20
N GLU A 128 -2.65 -4.08 -4.23
CA GLU A 128 -4.03 -4.10 -4.76
C GLU A 128 -4.42 -5.50 -5.25
N ARG A 129 -3.54 -6.19 -5.98
CA ARG A 129 -3.81 -7.57 -6.41
C ARG A 129 -3.95 -8.52 -5.23
N ASN A 130 -3.15 -8.36 -4.18
CA ASN A 130 -3.24 -9.20 -2.99
C ASN A 130 -4.52 -8.95 -2.17
N ILE A 131 -5.05 -7.73 -2.19
CA ILE A 131 -6.38 -7.39 -1.62
C ILE A 131 -7.46 -8.21 -2.33
N GLU A 132 -7.39 -8.31 -3.66
CA GLU A 132 -8.27 -9.16 -4.48
C GLU A 132 -7.94 -10.66 -4.43
N ASN A 133 -7.06 -11.10 -3.52
CA ASN A 133 -6.59 -12.48 -3.40
C ASN A 133 -5.96 -13.04 -4.68
N LEU A 134 -5.30 -12.19 -5.47
CA LEU A 134 -4.50 -12.57 -6.63
C LEU A 134 -3.01 -12.52 -6.33
N CYS A 135 -2.24 -13.37 -6.99
CA CYS A 135 -0.78 -13.35 -6.95
C CYS A 135 -0.28 -11.99 -7.44
N GLY A 136 0.75 -11.44 -6.78
CA GLY A 136 1.35 -10.16 -7.15
C GLY A 136 1.96 -10.15 -8.55
N TYR A 137 2.25 -11.32 -9.14
CA TYR A 137 2.61 -11.39 -10.55
C TYR A 137 1.37 -11.21 -11.41
N ALA A 138 1.27 -10.09 -12.15
CA ALA A 138 0.06 -9.70 -12.87
C ALA A 138 -0.46 -10.72 -13.88
N LEU A 139 0.44 -11.53 -14.47
CA LEU A 139 0.06 -12.58 -15.42
C LEU A 139 -0.40 -13.89 -14.76
N CYS A 140 -0.36 -13.98 -13.42
CA CYS A 140 -0.75 -15.16 -12.67
C CYS A 140 -2.14 -14.99 -12.03
N ALA A 141 -3.04 -15.93 -12.34
CA ALA A 141 -4.40 -15.98 -11.78
C ALA A 141 -4.47 -16.58 -10.37
N ASN A 142 -3.40 -17.24 -9.92
CA ASN A 142 -3.45 -18.02 -8.68
C ASN A 142 -3.51 -17.10 -7.46
N PRO A 143 -4.09 -17.55 -6.35
CA PRO A 143 -4.06 -16.79 -5.11
C PRO A 143 -2.66 -16.75 -4.49
N PRO A 144 -2.32 -15.70 -3.72
CA PRO A 144 -1.06 -15.62 -3.01
C PRO A 144 -0.97 -16.70 -1.93
N LYS A 145 0.25 -17.14 -1.63
CA LYS A 145 0.48 -18.10 -0.56
C LYS A 145 0.11 -17.47 0.79
N ARG A 146 -0.55 -18.22 1.66
CA ARG A 146 -0.81 -17.83 3.05
C ARG A 146 0.07 -18.66 3.98
N VAL A 147 0.80 -18.01 4.89
CA VAL A 147 1.69 -18.68 5.83
C VAL A 147 0.93 -18.99 7.12
N LYS A 148 1.02 -20.23 7.60
CA LYS A 148 0.29 -20.70 8.79
C LYS A 148 0.79 -20.10 10.11
N SER A 149 2.03 -19.62 10.15
CA SER A 149 2.59 -18.94 11.33
C SER A 149 1.74 -17.70 11.67
N THR A 150 1.79 -17.19 12.90
CA THR A 150 1.22 -15.90 13.32
C THR A 150 2.28 -14.82 13.57
N GLY A 151 3.58 -15.20 13.56
CA GLY A 151 4.70 -14.27 13.74
C GLY A 151 4.96 -13.35 12.54
N ARG A 152 5.44 -12.12 12.80
CA ARG A 152 5.82 -11.15 11.76
C ARG A 152 6.88 -11.72 10.81
N LEU A 153 7.87 -12.43 11.36
CA LEU A 153 8.93 -13.08 10.59
C LEU A 153 8.60 -14.54 10.37
N VAL A 154 8.85 -15.01 9.15
CA VAL A 154 8.63 -16.39 8.73
C VAL A 154 9.94 -16.97 8.19
N PRO A 155 10.27 -18.23 8.55
CA PRO A 155 11.44 -18.90 8.01
C PRO A 155 11.20 -19.27 6.54
N VAL A 156 12.16 -18.94 5.69
CA VAL A 156 12.22 -19.38 4.28
C VAL A 156 13.46 -20.24 4.06
N ASP A 157 13.54 -20.94 2.91
CA ASP A 157 14.67 -21.80 2.53
C ASP A 157 15.04 -22.89 3.55
N GLY A 158 14.03 -23.43 4.24
CA GLY A 158 14.20 -24.43 5.29
C GLY A 158 14.71 -23.86 6.62
N GLY A 159 14.53 -22.57 6.88
CA GLY A 159 14.93 -21.92 8.14
C GLY A 159 16.26 -21.17 8.08
N ARG A 160 16.88 -21.06 6.89
CA ARG A 160 18.15 -20.35 6.69
C ARG A 160 18.01 -18.83 6.66
N ARG A 161 16.84 -18.32 6.30
CA ARG A 161 16.56 -16.88 6.28
C ARG A 161 15.22 -16.59 6.92
N TRP A 162 15.14 -15.47 7.62
CA TRP A 162 13.90 -14.94 8.20
C TRP A 162 13.47 -13.75 7.37
N VAL A 163 12.24 -13.80 6.87
CA VAL A 163 11.67 -12.77 5.99
C VAL A 163 10.36 -12.31 6.59
N GLU A 164 9.98 -11.05 6.40
CA GLU A 164 8.67 -10.59 6.83
C GLU A 164 7.57 -11.36 6.10
N ARG A 165 6.55 -11.79 6.84
CA ARG A 165 5.39 -12.51 6.31
C ARG A 165 4.82 -11.81 5.09
N LYS A 166 4.65 -10.47 5.16
CA LYS A 166 4.09 -9.67 4.08
C LYS A 166 4.84 -9.89 2.77
N GLN A 167 6.16 -10.09 2.80
CA GLN A 167 6.96 -10.34 1.58
C GLN A 167 6.77 -11.75 1.01
N VAL A 168 6.53 -12.75 1.85
CA VAL A 168 6.30 -14.15 1.41
C VAL A 168 4.89 -14.32 0.87
N GLU A 169 3.93 -13.60 1.42
CA GLU A 169 2.52 -13.63 1.03
C GLU A 169 2.20 -12.75 -0.19
N ARG A 170 3.22 -12.18 -0.86
CA ARG A 170 3.03 -11.39 -2.10
C ARG A 170 2.66 -12.24 -3.31
N PHE A 171 3.15 -13.49 -3.35
CA PHE A 171 3.09 -14.34 -4.53
C PHE A 171 2.55 -15.72 -4.18
N CYS A 172 2.00 -16.43 -5.19
CA CYS A 172 1.54 -17.81 -5.04
C CYS A 172 2.71 -18.80 -4.78
N GLY A 173 3.94 -18.41 -5.14
CA GLY A 173 5.13 -19.22 -4.95
C GLY A 173 6.41 -18.51 -5.38
N GLU A 174 7.54 -19.17 -5.18
CA GLU A 174 8.86 -18.60 -5.42
C GLU A 174 9.14 -18.32 -6.91
N ALA A 175 8.60 -19.13 -7.82
CA ALA A 175 8.76 -18.92 -9.26
C ALA A 175 8.17 -17.57 -9.71
N CYS A 176 6.94 -17.24 -9.29
CA CYS A 176 6.34 -15.94 -9.58
C CYS A 176 7.13 -14.79 -8.93
N GLY A 177 7.60 -14.98 -7.69
CA GLY A 177 8.45 -13.98 -7.04
C GLY A 177 9.80 -13.78 -7.76
N ARG A 178 10.37 -14.82 -8.37
CA ARG A 178 11.58 -14.71 -9.20
C ARG A 178 11.31 -13.98 -10.51
N LEU A 179 10.26 -14.37 -11.24
CA LEU A 179 9.87 -13.74 -12.50
C LEU A 179 9.57 -12.24 -12.34
N TRP A 180 9.08 -11.84 -11.17
CA TRP A 180 8.85 -10.43 -10.86
C TRP A 180 10.13 -9.62 -10.60
N ARG A 181 11.17 -10.28 -10.06
CA ARG A 181 12.45 -9.63 -9.72
C ARG A 181 13.47 -9.66 -10.86
N SER A 182 13.16 -10.36 -11.95
CA SER A 182 14.02 -10.53 -13.13
C SER A 182 13.67 -9.49 -14.18
#